data_AF-A0A258LG83-F1
#
_entry.id   AF-A0A258LG83-F1
#
_cell.length_a   1.000
_cell.length_b   1.000
_cell.length_c   1.000
_cell.angle_alpha   90.00
_cell.angle_beta   90.00
_cell.angle_gamma   90.00
#
_symmetry.space_group_name_H-M   'P 1'
#
loop_
_entity.id
_entity.type
_entity.pdbx_description
1 polymer ?
#
loop_
_entity_poly.entity_id
_entity_poly.type
_entity_poly.pdbx_seq_one_letter_code
_entity_poly.pdbx_strand_id
1 'polypeptide(L)'
;MNELNPTQSIQDNPADDNDLSQRRIRSFVLRQGRLTKGQARALETVFPKFGITYQPELLDLNAKFGRADSKKILEIGFGMGETTAKIAATLPECDFLAAEVHTPGVGALLKLIDEQALT
;
A
#
# COMPACT_ATOMS: atom_id res chain seq x y z
N MET A 1 33.47 19.68 -18.50
CA MET A 1 33.57 18.23 -18.66
C MET A 1 33.90 17.64 -17.31
N ASN A 2 32.88 17.16 -16.60
CA ASN A 2 32.88 15.98 -15.73
C ASN A 2 31.50 15.93 -15.05
N GLU A 3 30.81 14.83 -15.33
CA GLU A 3 29.39 14.61 -15.12
C GLU A 3 29.09 14.31 -13.64
N LEU A 4 27.98 14.85 -13.15
CA LEU A 4 27.34 14.39 -11.93
C LEU A 4 26.69 13.04 -12.24
N ASN A 5 27.05 12.00 -11.50
CA ASN A 5 26.43 10.68 -11.62
C ASN A 5 25.45 10.47 -10.45
N PRO A 6 24.12 10.62 -10.66
CA PRO A 6 23.11 10.27 -9.68
C PRO A 6 22.74 8.80 -9.87
N THR A 7 22.68 8.04 -8.78
CA THR A 7 21.93 6.76 -8.57
C THR A 7 22.79 5.85 -7.69
N GLN A 8 22.61 5.94 -6.37
CA GLN A 8 22.83 4.77 -5.51
C GLN A 8 21.48 4.10 -5.33
N SER A 9 21.29 3.02 -6.08
CA SER A 9 20.21 2.06 -5.91
C SER A 9 20.22 1.52 -4.48
N ILE A 10 19.14 1.72 -3.73
CA ILE A 10 18.90 0.94 -2.51
C ILE A 10 18.55 -0.47 -2.99
N GLN A 11 19.53 -1.36 -2.97
CA GLN A 11 19.30 -2.79 -3.13
C GLN A 11 18.89 -3.34 -1.77
N ASP A 12 17.60 -3.67 -1.61
CA ASP A 12 17.13 -4.50 -0.49
C ASP A 12 17.64 -5.92 -0.72
N ASN A 13 18.91 -6.15 -0.37
CA ASN A 13 19.48 -7.48 -0.33
C ASN A 13 19.06 -8.14 1.00
N PRO A 14 18.40 -9.32 1.00
CA PRO A 14 18.10 -10.03 2.24
C PRO A 14 19.37 -10.74 2.72
N ALA A 15 20.39 -9.96 3.07
CA ALA A 15 21.67 -10.48 3.55
C ALA A 15 21.69 -10.49 5.08
N ASP A 16 21.90 -11.69 5.61
CA ASP A 16 22.42 -12.04 6.93
C ASP A 16 22.00 -11.17 8.13
N ASP A 17 21.08 -11.71 8.94
CA ASP A 17 20.62 -11.20 10.23
C ASP A 17 21.71 -11.13 11.33
N ASN A 18 22.99 -11.24 10.96
CA ASN A 18 24.12 -11.35 11.90
C ASN A 18 25.11 -10.18 11.89
N ASP A 19 24.95 -9.19 10.99
CA ASP A 19 25.74 -7.95 11.04
C ASP A 19 24.99 -6.84 11.80
N LEU A 20 25.24 -6.76 13.11
CA LEU A 20 24.67 -5.73 13.99
C LEU A 20 25.20 -4.32 13.68
N SER A 21 26.27 -4.16 12.91
CA SER A 21 26.89 -2.85 12.63
C SER A 21 26.14 -2.04 11.55
N GLN A 22 25.34 -2.70 10.73
CA GLN A 22 24.51 -2.11 9.67
C GLN A 22 23.06 -1.84 10.12
N ARG A 23 22.65 -2.34 11.30
CA ARG A 23 21.27 -2.21 11.79
C ARG A 23 21.01 -0.78 12.26
N ARG A 24 20.51 0.09 11.37
CA ARG A 24 20.04 1.44 11.75
C ARG A 24 19.05 1.32 12.92
N ILE A 25 19.31 2.05 14.00
CA ILE A 25 18.41 2.13 15.15
C ILE A 25 17.05 2.64 14.66
N ARG A 26 15.99 1.85 14.86
CA ARG A 26 14.62 2.22 14.50
C ARG A 26 13.91 2.72 15.76
N SER A 27 13.28 3.88 15.67
CA SER A 27 12.40 4.42 16.73
C SER A 27 11.00 3.78 16.75
N PHE A 28 10.75 2.81 15.85
CA PHE A 28 9.49 2.11 15.71
C PHE A 28 9.69 0.60 15.73
N VAL A 29 8.66 -0.12 16.19
CA VAL A 29 8.57 -1.57 16.13
C VAL A 29 7.53 -1.97 15.08
N LEU A 30 7.80 -3.03 14.33
CA LEU A 30 6.78 -3.62 13.45
C LEU A 30 5.80 -4.41 14.31
N ARG A 31 4.56 -3.93 14.41
CA ARG A 31 3.46 -4.73 14.98
C ARG A 31 2.98 -5.72 13.92
N GLN A 32 3.55 -6.92 13.93
CA GLN A 32 3.00 -8.06 13.19
C GLN A 32 1.81 -8.62 13.97
N GLY A 33 0.63 -8.03 13.78
CA GLY A 33 -0.63 -8.61 14.24
C GLY A 33 -0.98 -9.87 13.43
N ARG A 34 -1.65 -10.85 14.05
CA ARG A 34 -2.20 -11.99 13.32
C ARG A 34 -3.32 -11.52 12.41
N LEU A 35 -3.33 -12.01 11.17
CA LEU A 35 -4.45 -11.84 10.25
C LEU A 35 -5.65 -12.64 10.73
N THR A 36 -6.85 -12.05 10.66
CA THR A 36 -8.08 -12.84 10.73
C THR A 36 -8.24 -13.67 9.45
N LYS A 37 -9.07 -14.73 9.50
CA LYS A 37 -9.38 -15.53 8.29
C LYS A 37 -9.94 -14.67 7.15
N GLY A 38 -10.77 -13.68 7.49
CA GLY A 38 -11.34 -12.76 6.50
C GLY A 38 -10.30 -11.85 5.85
N GLN A 39 -9.38 -11.30 6.65
CA GLN A 39 -8.28 -10.48 6.13
C GLN A 39 -7.33 -11.28 5.24
N ALA A 40 -6.96 -12.49 5.66
CA ALA A 40 -6.10 -13.37 4.87
C ALA A 40 -6.75 -13.73 3.53
N ARG A 41 -8.04 -14.10 3.53
CA ARG A 41 -8.80 -14.37 2.30
C ARG A 41 -8.87 -13.13 1.40
N ALA A 42 -9.16 -11.95 1.95
CA ALA A 42 -9.24 -10.73 1.16
C ALA A 42 -7.90 -10.37 0.50
N LEU A 43 -6.79 -10.56 1.22
CA LEU A 43 -5.44 -10.43 0.64
C LEU A 43 -5.20 -11.42 -0.50
N GLU A 44 -5.71 -12.64 -0.41
CA GLU A 44 -5.57 -13.64 -1.47
C GLU A 44 -6.47 -13.35 -2.69
N THR A 45 -7.73 -12.99 -2.46
CA THR A 45 -8.76 -12.96 -3.52
C THR A 45 -9.06 -11.58 -4.07
N VAL A 46 -8.81 -10.51 -3.30
CA VAL A 46 -9.16 -9.12 -3.65
C VAL A 46 -7.92 -8.30 -3.99
N PHE A 47 -6.79 -8.53 -3.31
CA PHE A 47 -5.53 -7.85 -3.62
C PHE A 47 -5.12 -7.97 -5.10
N PRO A 48 -5.28 -9.10 -5.80
CA PRO A 48 -4.91 -9.16 -7.23
C PRO A 48 -5.67 -8.18 -8.12
N LYS A 49 -6.84 -7.68 -7.69
CA LYS A 49 -7.67 -6.73 -8.44
C LYS A 49 -7.36 -5.28 -8.08
N PHE A 50 -7.20 -4.98 -6.79
CA PHE A 50 -7.12 -3.60 -6.27
C PHE A 50 -5.75 -3.24 -5.69
N GLY A 51 -4.95 -4.24 -5.32
CA GLY A 51 -3.65 -4.06 -4.72
C GLY A 51 -2.62 -3.56 -5.73
N ILE A 52 -1.73 -2.69 -5.26
CA ILE A 52 -0.59 -2.21 -6.04
C ILE A 52 0.67 -2.73 -5.36
N THR A 53 1.39 -3.61 -6.05
CA THR A 53 2.71 -4.04 -5.61
C THR A 53 3.70 -2.93 -5.85
N TYR A 54 4.53 -2.61 -4.85
CA TYR A 54 5.57 -1.60 -4.98
C TYR A 54 6.56 -1.93 -6.09
N GLN A 55 6.91 -0.92 -6.89
CA GLN A 55 8.00 -0.98 -7.86
C GLN A 55 8.74 0.37 -7.82
N PRO A 56 10.05 0.41 -8.11
CA PRO A 56 10.87 1.63 -8.08
C PRO A 56 10.64 2.56 -9.29
N GLU A 57 9.42 2.61 -9.83
CA GLU A 57 9.01 3.44 -10.94
C GLU A 57 7.82 4.33 -10.53
N LEU A 58 7.61 5.41 -11.28
CA LEU A 58 6.43 6.25 -11.07
C LEU A 58 5.15 5.49 -11.47
N LEU A 59 4.17 5.52 -10.57
CA LEU A 59 2.87 4.91 -10.78
C LEU A 59 1.96 5.82 -11.63
N ASP A 60 1.51 5.34 -12.77
CA ASP A 60 0.46 6.00 -13.56
C ASP A 60 -0.93 5.73 -12.95
N LEU A 61 -1.43 6.69 -12.17
CA LEU A 61 -2.74 6.58 -11.53
C LEU A 61 -3.90 6.61 -12.52
N ASN A 62 -3.76 7.32 -13.64
CA ASN A 62 -4.83 7.39 -14.64
C ASN A 62 -5.00 6.04 -15.31
N ALA A 63 -3.89 5.37 -15.63
CA ALA A 63 -3.92 4.01 -16.15
C ALA A 63 -4.45 3.01 -15.11
N LYS A 64 -4.09 3.15 -13.83
CA LYS A 64 -4.55 2.25 -12.77
C LYS A 64 -6.05 2.35 -12.48
N PHE A 65 -6.60 3.56 -12.44
CA PHE A 65 -8.04 3.78 -12.20
C PHE A 65 -8.86 3.75 -13.50
N GLY A 66 -8.23 3.79 -14.67
CA GLY A 66 -8.92 3.86 -15.96
C GLY A 66 -9.66 5.19 -16.19
N ARG A 67 -9.31 6.25 -15.44
CA ARG A 67 -9.98 7.56 -15.45
C ARG A 67 -8.94 8.67 -15.40
N ALA A 68 -8.97 9.56 -16.40
CA ALA A 68 -8.03 10.68 -16.50
C ALA A 68 -8.42 11.90 -15.66
N ASP A 69 -9.73 12.20 -15.57
CA ASP A 69 -10.23 13.49 -15.05
C ASP A 69 -10.79 13.43 -13.61
N SER A 70 -10.75 12.26 -12.95
CA SER A 70 -11.17 12.11 -11.55
C SER A 70 -10.10 12.63 -10.59
N LYS A 71 -10.57 13.25 -9.48
CA LYS A 71 -9.69 13.68 -8.39
C LYS A 71 -9.04 12.46 -7.75
N LYS A 72 -7.71 12.48 -7.61
CA LYS A 72 -6.94 11.43 -6.95
C LYS A 72 -6.67 11.82 -5.50
N ILE A 73 -7.04 10.96 -4.57
CA ILE A 73 -6.87 11.15 -3.12
C ILE A 73 -5.94 10.08 -2.59
N LEU A 74 -4.89 10.50 -1.87
CA LEU A 74 -3.98 9.60 -1.19
C LEU A 74 -4.26 9.62 0.32
N GLU A 75 -4.52 8.46 0.90
CA GLU A 75 -4.58 8.27 2.35
C GLU A 75 -3.36 7.45 2.82
N ILE A 76 -2.57 8.02 3.75
CA ILE A 76 -1.38 7.37 4.31
C ILE A 76 -1.69 6.96 5.75
N GLY A 77 -1.45 5.69 6.08
CA GLY A 77 -1.73 5.14 7.40
C GLY A 77 -3.22 5.01 7.65
N PHE A 78 -3.96 4.43 6.69
CA PHE A 78 -5.42 4.29 6.76
C PHE A 78 -5.91 3.32 7.85
N GLY A 79 -5.00 2.64 8.56
CA GLY A 79 -5.35 1.75 9.65
C GLY A 79 -6.20 0.59 9.17
N MET A 80 -7.40 0.43 9.72
CA MET A 80 -8.32 -0.67 9.35
C MET A 80 -9.18 -0.36 8.11
N GLY A 81 -9.10 0.85 7.56
CA GLY A 81 -9.75 1.22 6.30
C GLY A 81 -11.25 1.54 6.37
N GLU A 82 -11.87 1.55 7.55
CA GLU A 82 -13.29 1.90 7.71
C GLU A 82 -13.58 3.32 7.21
N THR A 83 -12.73 4.29 7.57
CA THR A 83 -12.84 5.68 7.14
C THR A 83 -12.66 5.80 5.63
N THR A 84 -11.60 5.19 5.08
CA THR A 84 -11.34 5.16 3.63
C THR A 84 -12.52 4.61 2.85
N ALA A 85 -13.02 3.42 3.21
CA ALA A 85 -14.14 2.78 2.54
C ALA A 85 -15.41 3.64 2.59
N LYS A 86 -15.70 4.22 3.76
CA LYS A 86 -16.86 5.10 3.94
C LYS A 86 -16.77 6.36 3.07
N ILE A 87 -15.62 7.02 3.03
CA ILE A 87 -15.43 8.24 2.22
C ILE A 87 -15.50 7.89 0.73
N ALA A 88 -14.84 6.82 0.30
CA ALA A 88 -14.86 6.36 -1.09
C ALA A 88 -16.29 6.05 -1.56
N ALA A 89 -17.09 5.38 -0.73
CA ALA A 89 -18.51 5.11 -1.03
C ALA A 89 -19.34 6.40 -1.19
N THR A 90 -18.97 7.49 -0.49
CA THR A 90 -19.67 8.78 -0.59
C THR A 90 -19.20 9.68 -1.73
N LEU A 91 -18.02 9.41 -2.29
CA LEU A 91 -17.38 10.20 -3.34
C LEU A 91 -17.00 9.32 -4.56
N PRO A 92 -17.98 8.69 -5.24
CA PRO A 92 -17.73 7.74 -6.32
C PRO A 92 -17.06 8.35 -7.57
N GLU A 93 -17.00 9.68 -7.65
CA GLU A 93 -16.29 10.43 -8.69
C GLU A 93 -14.80 10.64 -8.38
N CYS A 94 -14.36 10.35 -7.15
CA CYS A 94 -12.97 10.46 -6.73
C CYS A 94 -12.32 9.07 -6.68
N ASP A 95 -11.03 9.01 -7.00
CA ASP A 95 -10.25 7.79 -6.89
C ASP A 95 -9.38 7.82 -5.63
N PHE A 96 -9.37 6.73 -4.87
CA PHE A 96 -8.64 6.62 -3.61
C PHE A 96 -7.47 5.65 -3.72
N LEU A 97 -6.26 6.17 -3.55
CA LEU A 97 -5.07 5.37 -3.29
C LEU A 97 -4.81 5.36 -1.79
N ALA A 98 -4.76 4.17 -1.19
CA ALA A 98 -4.57 4.02 0.24
C ALA A 98 -3.26 3.26 0.51
N ALA A 99 -2.41 3.79 1.39
CA ALA A 99 -1.12 3.21 1.76
C ALA A 99 -1.08 2.86 3.24
N GLU A 100 -0.76 1.61 3.56
CA GLU A 100 -0.63 1.10 4.93
C GLU A 100 0.52 0.09 5.00
N VAL A 101 1.32 0.18 6.05
CA VAL A 101 2.48 -0.69 6.28
C VAL A 101 2.08 -1.96 7.05
N HIS A 102 0.96 -1.94 7.76
CA HIS A 102 0.42 -3.07 8.48
C HIS A 102 -0.48 -3.93 7.59
N THR A 103 -0.02 -5.14 7.24
CA THR A 103 -0.79 -6.13 6.46
C THR A 103 -2.21 -6.39 6.96
N PRO A 104 -2.49 -6.45 8.29
CA PRO A 104 -3.87 -6.59 8.77
C PRO A 104 -4.80 -5.43 8.35
N GLY A 105 -4.28 -4.21 8.29
CA GLY A 105 -5.01 -3.04 7.81
C GLY A 105 -5.37 -3.17 6.33
N VAL A 106 -4.39 -3.53 5.50
CA VAL A 106 -4.59 -3.80 4.07
C VAL A 106 -5.67 -4.88 3.85
N GLY A 107 -5.59 -5.99 4.57
CA GLY A 107 -6.59 -7.05 4.49
C GLY A 107 -7.98 -6.61 4.97
N ALA A 108 -8.06 -5.70 5.95
CA ALA A 108 -9.33 -5.16 6.43
C ALA A 108 -9.98 -4.26 5.37
N LEU A 109 -9.23 -3.33 4.77
CA LEU A 109 -9.74 -2.47 3.71
C LEU A 109 -10.18 -3.28 2.48
N LEU A 110 -9.38 -4.25 2.04
CA LEU A 110 -9.75 -5.12 0.91
C LEU A 110 -11.04 -5.90 1.16
N LYS A 111 -11.24 -6.38 2.39
CA LYS A 111 -12.49 -7.02 2.79
C LYS A 111 -13.67 -6.05 2.66
N LEU A 112 -13.51 -4.80 3.12
CA LEU A 112 -14.55 -3.78 2.99
C LEU A 112 -14.84 -3.42 1.53
N ILE A 113 -13.81 -3.32 0.68
CA ILE A 113 -13.96 -3.08 -0.78
C ILE A 113 -14.85 -4.16 -1.41
N ASP A 114 -14.58 -5.43 -1.11
CA ASP A 114 -15.34 -6.56 -1.65
C ASP A 114 -16.78 -6.60 -1.11
N GLU A 115 -16.95 -6.42 0.21
CA GLU A 115 -18.28 -6.44 0.86
C GLU A 115 -19.19 -5.27 0.46
N GLN A 116 -18.60 -4.10 0.20
CA GLN A 116 -19.33 -2.88 -0.19
C GLN A 116 -19.36 -2.68 -1.72
N ALA A 117 -18.76 -3.59 -2.49
CA ALA A 117 -18.64 -3.50 -3.95
C ALA A 117 -18.07 -2.15 -4.42
N LEU A 118 -17.03 -1.67 -3.74
CA LEU A 118 -16.31 -0.46 -4.15
C LEU A 118 -15.47 -0.72 -5.41
N THR A 119 -15.30 0.29 -6.24
CA THR A 119 -14.62 0.20 -7.55
C THR A 119 -13.54 1.25 -7.70
#